data_AF-A0A2G9TG94-F1
#
_entry.id   AF-A0A2G9TG94-F1
#
_cell.length_a   1.000
_cell.length_b   1.000
_cell.length_c   1.000
_cell.angle_alpha   90.00
_cell.angle_beta   90.00
_cell.angle_gamma   90.00
#
_symmetry.space_group_name_H-M   'P 1'
#
loop_
_entity.id
_entity.type
_entity.pdbx_description
1 polymer ?
#
loop_
_entity_poly.entity_id
_entity_poly.type
_entity_poly.pdbx_seq_one_letter_code
_entity_poly.pdbx_strand_id
1 'polypeptide(L)'
;LDPNWVRQADIGLPRPDVVLFFEVSPEVVKQRGGYGDERLESDHLQRKVHHAMKELRKGYWQTVNADGDMETVEAVVQDIYSKILREEPLGKIDAI
;
A
#
# COMPACT_ATOMS: atom_id res chain seq x y z
N LEU A 1 -1.07 -18.83 6.52
CA LEU A 1 -1.95 -19.08 5.35
C LEU A 1 -1.05 -19.16 4.14
N ASP A 2 -1.36 -20.05 3.20
CA ASP A 2 -0.62 -20.17 1.95
C ASP A 2 -0.76 -18.87 1.13
N PRO A 3 0.35 -18.18 0.77
CA PRO A 3 0.29 -16.93 0.02
C PRO A 3 -0.32 -17.05 -1.37
N ASN A 4 -0.22 -18.22 -2.00
CA ASN A 4 -0.86 -18.47 -3.30
C ASN A 4 -2.38 -18.47 -3.12
N TRP A 5 -2.87 -19.24 -2.14
CA TRP A 5 -4.29 -19.39 -1.88
C TRP A 5 -5.01 -18.07 -1.60
N VAL A 6 -4.43 -17.20 -0.78
CA VAL A 6 -5.09 -15.93 -0.38
C VAL A 6 -5.25 -14.93 -1.52
N ARG A 7 -4.46 -15.03 -2.61
CA ARG A 7 -4.53 -14.09 -3.74
C ARG A 7 -5.37 -14.60 -4.91
N GLN A 8 -5.80 -15.86 -4.88
CA GLN A 8 -6.57 -16.46 -5.98
C GLN A 8 -7.85 -15.68 -6.31
N ALA A 9 -8.46 -15.03 -5.33
CA ALA A 9 -9.68 -14.24 -5.52
C ALA A 9 -9.46 -12.95 -6.32
N ASP A 10 -8.23 -12.42 -6.36
CA ASP A 10 -7.90 -11.16 -7.00
C ASP A 10 -7.41 -11.34 -8.46
N ILE A 11 -7.14 -12.59 -8.87
CA ILE A 11 -6.67 -12.89 -10.23
C ILE A 11 -7.74 -12.46 -11.26
N GLY A 12 -7.30 -11.71 -12.27
CA GLY A 12 -8.16 -11.21 -13.34
C GLY A 12 -8.80 -9.85 -13.05
N LEU A 13 -8.66 -9.30 -11.84
CA LEU A 13 -9.01 -7.90 -11.58
C LEU A 13 -8.13 -6.96 -12.42
N PRO A 14 -8.61 -5.73 -12.72
CA PRO A 14 -7.78 -4.70 -13.34
C PRO A 14 -6.53 -4.45 -12.51
N ARG A 15 -5.36 -4.48 -13.15
CA ARG A 15 -4.10 -4.13 -12.53
C ARG A 15 -4.02 -2.62 -12.34
N PRO A 16 -3.62 -2.13 -11.17
CA PRO A 16 -3.37 -0.70 -10.98
C PRO A 16 -2.16 -0.24 -11.79
N ASP A 17 -2.18 1.00 -12.30
CA ASP A 17 -1.03 1.65 -12.93
C ASP A 17 0.04 2.01 -11.90
N VAL A 18 -0.38 2.37 -10.69
CA VAL A 18 0.48 2.62 -9.54
C VAL A 18 -0.19 2.14 -8.24
N VAL A 19 0.61 1.58 -7.33
CA VAL A 19 0.24 1.33 -5.93
C VAL A 19 1.09 2.24 -5.06
N LEU A 20 0.43 3.13 -4.30
CA LEU A 20 1.10 4.00 -3.33
C LEU A 20 1.05 3.34 -1.97
N PHE A 21 2.22 2.96 -1.45
CA PHE A 21 2.36 2.41 -0.12
C PHE A 21 2.87 3.47 0.84
N PHE A 22 2.01 3.91 1.73
CA PHE A 22 2.34 4.89 2.77
C PHE A 22 3.06 4.18 3.91
N GLU A 23 4.39 4.31 3.94
CA GLU A 23 5.21 3.80 5.05
C GLU A 23 5.21 4.86 6.14
N VAL A 24 4.74 4.48 7.32
CA VAL A 24 4.64 5.35 8.50
C VAL A 24 5.29 4.66 9.68
N SER A 25 6.05 5.42 10.45
CA SER A 25 6.70 4.98 11.66
C SER A 25 5.67 4.63 12.75
N PRO A 26 5.91 3.58 13.56
CA PRO A 26 5.03 3.22 14.67
C PRO A 26 4.80 4.38 15.65
N GLU A 27 5.80 5.25 15.82
CA GLU A 27 5.76 6.43 16.68
C GLU A 27 4.71 7.45 16.21
N VAL A 28 4.60 7.67 14.90
CA VAL A 28 3.61 8.57 14.29
C VAL A 28 2.21 7.93 14.29
N VAL A 29 2.09 6.62 14.04
CA VAL A 29 0.79 5.92 14.08
C VAL A 29 0.13 6.03 15.44
N LYS A 30 0.89 5.86 16.53
CA LYS A 30 0.36 5.93 17.90
C LYS A 30 -0.13 7.32 18.31
N GLN A 31 0.30 8.37 17.60
CA GLN A 31 -0.17 9.74 17.83
C GLN A 31 -1.50 10.02 17.11
N ARG A 32 -1.86 9.21 16.11
CA ARG A 32 -3.16 9.31 15.44
C ARG A 32 -4.22 8.74 16.38
N GLY A 33 -5.21 9.57 16.73
CA GLY A 33 -6.28 9.17 17.64
C GLY A 33 -7.09 7.99 17.09
N GLY A 34 -7.52 7.10 17.98
CA GLY A 34 -8.36 5.94 17.64
C GLY A 34 -7.61 4.62 17.38
N TYR A 35 -6.27 4.61 17.43
CA TYR A 35 -5.51 3.37 17.26
C TYR A 35 -5.78 2.37 18.39
N GLY A 36 -6.33 1.20 18.04
CA GLY A 36 -6.57 0.09 18.96
C GLY A 36 -8.05 -0.21 19.19
N ASP A 37 -8.95 0.58 18.60
CA ASP A 37 -10.40 0.41 18.73
C ASP A 37 -10.93 -0.63 17.71
N GLU A 38 -10.23 -0.84 16.59
CA GLU A 38 -10.60 -1.86 15.60
C GLU A 38 -9.86 -3.19 15.79
N ARG A 39 -10.50 -4.27 15.34
CA ARG A 39 -9.98 -5.66 15.46
C ARG A 39 -8.57 -5.85 14.88
N LEU A 40 -8.19 -5.07 13.88
CA LEU A 40 -6.91 -5.20 13.19
C LEU A 40 -5.81 -4.25 13.72
N GLU A 41 -6.11 -3.43 14.72
CA GLU A 41 -5.24 -2.37 15.22
C GLU A 41 -4.42 -2.80 16.44
N SER A 42 -3.70 -3.92 16.31
CA SER A 42 -2.71 -4.32 17.32
C SER A 42 -1.30 -4.24 16.76
N ASP A 43 -0.36 -3.76 17.59
CA ASP A 43 1.07 -3.65 17.27
C ASP A 43 1.63 -4.96 16.68
N HIS A 44 1.24 -6.10 17.25
CA HIS A 44 1.67 -7.42 16.80
C HIS A 44 1.17 -7.76 15.40
N LEU A 45 -0.10 -7.49 15.12
CA LEU A 45 -0.69 -7.75 13.81
C LEU A 45 -0.14 -6.78 12.77
N GLN A 46 -0.02 -5.50 13.10
CA GLN A 46 0.52 -4.48 12.20
C GLN A 46 1.96 -4.79 11.78
N ARG A 47 2.80 -5.31 12.68
CA ARG A 47 4.14 -5.81 12.31
C ARG A 47 4.10 -6.95 11.28
N LYS A 48 3.17 -7.90 11.44
CA LYS A 48 2.98 -9.01 10.49
C LYS A 48 2.44 -8.53 9.15
N VAL A 49 1.46 -7.63 9.16
CA VAL A 49 0.90 -7.00 7.96
C VAL A 49 1.98 -6.25 7.20
N HIS A 50 2.79 -5.44 7.89
CA HIS A 50 3.89 -4.70 7.30
C HIS A 50 4.91 -5.64 6.62
N HIS A 51 5.29 -6.74 7.26
CA HIS A 51 6.15 -7.75 6.64
C HIS A 51 5.48 -8.37 5.41
N ALA A 52 4.21 -8.79 5.50
CA ALA A 52 3.49 -9.39 4.39
C ALA A 52 3.34 -8.42 3.19
N MET A 53 3.11 -7.14 3.44
CA MET A 53 3.01 -6.11 2.41
C MET A 53 4.32 -5.94 1.64
N LYS A 54 5.48 -6.03 2.30
CA LYS A 54 6.79 -5.96 1.63
C LYS A 54 6.98 -7.09 0.61
N GLU A 55 6.44 -8.27 0.88
CA GLU A 55 6.43 -9.41 -0.04
C GLU A 55 5.47 -9.24 -1.24
N LEU A 56 4.57 -8.25 -1.20
CA LEU A 56 3.62 -7.97 -2.29
C LEU A 56 4.14 -6.94 -3.30
N ARG A 57 5.35 -6.41 -3.11
CA ARG A 57 5.91 -5.35 -3.95
C ARG A 57 6.01 -5.80 -5.42
N LYS A 58 5.52 -4.96 -6.32
CA LYS A 58 5.59 -5.15 -7.79
C LYS A 58 6.23 -3.92 -8.45
N GLY A 59 6.48 -3.98 -9.76
CA GLY A 59 7.13 -2.89 -10.50
C GLY A 59 6.34 -1.56 -10.49
N TYR A 60 5.03 -1.63 -10.31
CA TYR A 60 4.13 -0.47 -10.19
C TYR A 60 3.95 0.02 -8.74
N TRP A 61 4.78 -0.44 -7.79
CA TRP A 61 4.71 -0.05 -6.39
C TRP A 61 5.66 1.11 -6.07
N GLN A 62 5.12 2.17 -5.49
CA GLN A 62 5.87 3.33 -4.99
C GLN A 62 5.67 3.46 -3.48
N THR A 63 6.77 3.54 -2.73
CA THR A 63 6.73 3.83 -1.29
C THR A 63 6.71 5.33 -1.09
N VAL A 64 5.75 5.81 -0.30
CA VAL A 64 5.61 7.21 0.11
C VAL A 64 5.89 7.28 1.60
N ASN A 65 6.84 8.13 2.00
CA ASN A 65 7.07 8.41 3.41
C ASN A 65 5.90 9.23 3.96
N ALA A 66 5.16 8.65 4.92
CA ALA A 66 3.98 9.24 5.52
C ALA A 66 4.20 9.75 6.96
N ASP A 67 5.47 9.91 7.37
CA ASP A 67 5.85 10.58 8.61
C ASP A 67 5.84 12.11 8.51
N GLY A 68 5.85 12.66 7.28
CA GLY A 68 5.80 14.10 7.03
C GLY A 68 4.42 14.72 7.30
N ASP A 69 4.34 16.04 7.21
CA ASP A 69 3.06 16.76 7.22
C ASP A 69 2.23 16.48 5.96
N MET A 70 0.95 16.84 6.03
CA MET A 70 -0.02 16.53 4.98
C MET A 70 0.38 17.14 3.63
N GLU A 71 0.84 18.38 3.64
CA GLU A 71 1.23 19.15 2.46
C GLU A 71 2.44 18.51 1.75
N THR A 72 3.44 18.07 2.52
CA THR A 72 4.63 17.39 1.99
C THR A 72 4.25 16.05 1.37
N VAL A 73 3.43 15.26 2.06
CA VAL A 73 2.98 13.95 1.57
C VAL A 73 2.11 14.12 0.31
N GLU A 74 1.21 15.11 0.30
CA GLU A 74 0.37 15.44 -0.85
C GLU A 74 1.22 15.80 -2.06
N ALA A 75 2.24 16.66 -1.91
CA ALA A 75 3.11 17.06 -3.00
C ALA A 75 3.82 15.85 -3.65
N VAL A 76 4.27 14.89 -2.84
CA VAL A 76 4.87 13.63 -3.35
C VAL A 76 3.84 12.79 -4.11
N VAL A 77 2.63 12.65 -3.58
CA VAL A 77 1.54 11.91 -4.24
C VAL A 77 1.18 12.56 -5.59
N GLN A 78 1.08 13.90 -5.63
CA GLN A 78 0.79 14.65 -6.85
C GLN A 78 1.89 14.49 -7.91
N ASP A 79 3.16 14.55 -7.50
CA ASP A 79 4.30 14.32 -8.39
C ASP A 79 4.24 12.93 -9.03
N ILE A 80 3.99 11.88 -8.23
CA ILE A 80 3.84 10.51 -8.74
C ILE A 80 2.64 10.42 -9.68
N TYR A 81 1.48 10.95 -9.27
CA TYR A 81 0.25 10.91 -10.04
C TYR A 81 0.38 11.59 -11.41
N SER A 82 1.08 12.73 -11.47
CA SER A 82 1.30 13.49 -12.71
C SER A 82 2.11 12.73 -13.77
N LYS A 83 2.88 11.70 -13.36
CA LYS A 83 3.75 10.91 -14.23
C LYS A 83 3.08 9.63 -14.74
N ILE A 84 1.85 9.34 -14.31
CA ILE A 84 1.12 8.14 -14.74
C ILE A 84 0.73 8.28 -16.22
N LEU A 85 1.18 7.33 -17.04
CA LEU A 85 0.79 7.20 -18.44
C LEU A 85 -0.63 6.66 -18.53
N ARG A 86 -1.50 7.29 -19.34
CA ARG A 86 -2.94 6.97 -19.42
C ARG A 86 -3.39 6.42 -20.76
N GLU A 87 -2.45 6.25 -21.69
CA GLU A 87 -2.74 5.83 -23.05
C GLU A 87 -2.67 4.31 -23.22
N GLU A 88 -2.19 3.59 -22.21
CA GLU A 88 -2.10 2.13 -22.23
C GLU A 88 -3.45 1.47 -21.87
N PRO A 89 -3.79 0.34 -22.50
CA PRO A 89 -4.95 -0.44 -22.09
C PRO A 89 -4.75 -1.00 -20.67
N LEU A 90 -5.87 -1.16 -19.93
CA LEU A 90 -5.82 -1.71 -18.57
C LEU A 90 -5.17 -3.08 -18.55
N GLY A 91 -4.09 -3.20 -17.78
CA GLY A 91 -3.51 -4.49 -17.45
C GLY A 91 -4.44 -5.32 -16.56
N LYS A 92 -4.13 -6.62 -16.41
CA LYS A 92 -4.80 -7.50 -15.45
C LYS A 92 -3.83 -7.98 -14.40
N ILE A 93 -4.35 -8.25 -13.21
CA ILE A 93 -3.59 -8.98 -12.20
C ILE A 93 -3.47 -10.42 -12.70
N ASP A 94 -2.29 -10.74 -13.24
CA ASP A 94 -1.93 -12.09 -13.65
C ASP A 94 -1.62 -12.97 -12.42
N ALA A 95 -1.45 -14.27 -12.66
CA ALA A 95 -1.04 -15.23 -11.63
C ALA A 95 0.30 -14.84 -10.98
N ILE A 96 0.48 -15.28 -9.73
CA ILE A 96 1.71 -15.11 -8.93
C ILE A 96 2.91 -15.74 -9.61
#